data_AF-A0A1F9D9M3-F1
#
_entry.id   AF-A0A1F9D9M3-F1
#
_cell.length_a   1.000
_cell.length_b   1.000
_cell.length_c   1.000
_cell.angle_alpha   90.00
_cell.angle_beta   90.00
_cell.angle_gamma   90.00
#
_symmetry.space_group_name_H-M   'P 1'
#
loop_
_entity.id
_entity.type
_entity.pdbx_description
1 polymer ?
#
loop_
_entity_poly.entity_id
_entity_poly.type
_entity_poly.pdbx_seq_one_letter_code
_entity_poly.pdbx_strand_id
1 'polypeptide(L)'
;MVLSVGARVADYVEDAGQPIFEVLTTPSSTAGITPLVQEIIVIIDEWHFRHQIDHFLLFYNKYLTGASYSPHMVQLLPVSHEWLKEIATKKWDSKSLPIFRMDGDLIFSSLIREYLFVSLYRAFAESLASENASRLASMQNAEKNIEEQMQDLHGQFHRQRQMTITEELLDIVAGFEALSEKKQSQHQPESR
;
A
#
# COMPACT_ATOMS: atom_id res chain seq x y z
N MET A 1 11.09 -11.85 -21.06
CA MET A 1 11.11 -12.53 -19.74
C MET A 1 10.63 -11.52 -18.71
N VAL A 2 9.85 -11.94 -17.72
CA VAL A 2 9.34 -11.07 -16.67
C VAL A 2 9.85 -11.57 -15.32
N LEU A 3 10.49 -10.68 -14.55
CA LEU A 3 10.86 -10.89 -13.15
C LEU A 3 9.83 -10.13 -12.31
N SER A 4 9.11 -10.83 -11.46
CA SER A 4 8.16 -10.19 -10.54
C SER A 4 8.77 -10.07 -9.16
N VAL A 5 8.51 -8.96 -8.47
CA VAL A 5 8.87 -8.80 -7.07
C VAL A 5 7.58 -8.61 -6.26
N GLY A 6 7.20 -9.66 -5.56
CA GLY A 6 5.98 -9.76 -4.77
C GLY A 6 4.90 -10.61 -5.44
N ALA A 7 4.19 -11.39 -4.62
CA ALA A 7 3.16 -12.31 -5.07
C ALA A 7 2.00 -11.60 -5.80
N ARG A 8 1.54 -10.44 -5.29
CA ARG A 8 0.40 -9.73 -5.89
C ARG A 8 0.64 -9.35 -7.34
N VAL A 9 1.84 -8.85 -7.66
CA VAL A 9 2.20 -8.48 -9.04
C VAL A 9 2.35 -9.73 -9.89
N ALA A 10 2.86 -10.82 -9.31
CA ALA A 10 2.96 -12.08 -10.01
C ALA A 10 1.58 -12.59 -10.46
N ASP A 11 0.61 -12.64 -9.53
CA ASP A 11 -0.75 -13.09 -9.82
C ASP A 11 -1.38 -12.26 -10.96
N TYR A 12 -1.26 -10.91 -10.92
CA TYR A 12 -1.80 -10.04 -11.97
C TYR A 12 -1.15 -10.24 -13.34
N VAL A 13 0.15 -10.51 -13.38
CA VAL A 13 0.89 -10.69 -14.63
C VAL A 13 0.57 -12.06 -15.23
N GLU A 14 0.44 -13.10 -14.41
CA GLU A 14 0.00 -14.43 -14.84
C GLU A 14 -1.45 -14.42 -15.36
N ASP A 15 -2.36 -13.74 -14.67
CA ASP A 15 -3.74 -13.55 -15.11
C ASP A 15 -3.83 -12.79 -16.45
N ALA A 16 -2.87 -11.90 -16.72
CA ALA A 16 -2.73 -11.21 -18.00
C ALA A 16 -2.12 -12.10 -19.11
N GLY A 17 -1.84 -13.37 -18.83
CA GLY A 17 -1.28 -14.34 -19.76
C GLY A 17 0.21 -14.17 -20.04
N GLN A 18 0.94 -13.42 -19.20
CA GLN A 18 2.38 -13.23 -19.33
C GLN A 18 3.13 -14.22 -18.44
N PRO A 19 4.00 -15.08 -19.00
CA PRO A 19 4.76 -16.04 -18.21
C PRO A 19 5.80 -15.31 -17.36
N ILE A 20 5.81 -15.60 -16.06
CA ILE A 20 6.81 -15.11 -15.12
C ILE A 20 7.96 -16.09 -15.07
N PHE A 21 9.17 -15.56 -15.21
CA PHE A 21 10.39 -16.37 -15.14
C PHE A 21 10.72 -16.69 -13.69
N GLU A 22 10.64 -15.69 -12.82
CA GLU A 22 11.00 -15.79 -11.41
C GLU A 22 10.21 -14.78 -10.58
N VAL A 23 9.87 -15.18 -9.36
CA VAL A 23 9.14 -14.34 -8.39
C VAL A 23 10.03 -14.20 -7.16
N LEU A 24 10.46 -12.97 -6.89
CA LEU A 24 11.20 -12.62 -5.68
C LEU A 24 10.25 -12.08 -4.62
N THR A 25 10.61 -12.23 -3.35
CA THR A 25 9.84 -11.67 -2.24
C THR A 25 10.12 -10.18 -2.07
N THR A 26 9.09 -9.38 -1.82
CA THR A 26 9.24 -7.95 -1.51
C THR A 26 9.97 -7.75 -0.18
N PRO A 27 10.88 -6.76 -0.07
CA PRO A 27 11.56 -6.46 1.17
C PRO A 27 10.58 -5.81 2.15
N SER A 28 10.52 -6.30 3.39
CA SER A 28 9.64 -5.74 4.42
C SER A 28 10.19 -4.48 5.11
N SER A 29 11.46 -4.15 4.85
CA SER A 29 12.17 -3.03 5.44
C SER A 29 13.24 -2.48 4.51
N THR A 30 13.74 -1.28 4.81
CA THR A 30 14.85 -0.66 4.07
C THR A 30 16.13 -1.51 4.11
N ALA A 31 16.38 -2.21 5.21
CA ALA A 31 17.54 -3.11 5.35
C ALA A 31 17.48 -4.29 4.37
N GLY A 32 16.28 -4.72 3.97
CA GLY A 32 16.09 -5.80 2.99
C GLY A 32 16.26 -5.38 1.53
N ILE A 33 16.35 -4.07 1.24
CA ILE A 33 16.46 -3.59 -0.15
C ILE A 33 17.82 -3.96 -0.75
N THR A 34 18.91 -3.67 -0.03
CA THR A 34 20.27 -3.87 -0.56
C THR A 34 20.54 -5.32 -0.99
N PRO A 35 20.26 -6.36 -0.18
CA PRO A 35 20.46 -7.75 -0.61
C PRO A 35 19.64 -8.11 -1.85
N LEU A 36 18.39 -7.65 -1.92
CA LEU A 36 17.50 -7.94 -3.05
C LEU A 36 17.97 -7.25 -4.34
N VAL A 37 18.46 -6.02 -4.24
CA VAL A 37 19.06 -5.31 -5.39
C VAL A 37 20.28 -6.06 -5.91
N GLN A 38 21.13 -6.58 -5.00
CA GLN A 38 22.29 -7.38 -5.40
C GLN A 38 21.88 -8.67 -6.11
N GLU A 39 20.87 -9.37 -5.60
CA GLU A 39 20.29 -10.56 -6.23
C GLU A 39 19.75 -10.25 -7.64
N ILE A 40 18.99 -9.16 -7.80
CA ILE A 40 18.47 -8.73 -9.10
C ILE A 40 19.60 -8.38 -10.08
N ILE A 41 20.67 -7.73 -9.63
CA ILE A 41 21.82 -7.43 -10.49
C ILE A 41 22.47 -8.72 -11.01
N VAL A 42 22.56 -9.76 -10.18
CA VAL A 42 23.06 -11.08 -10.61
C VAL A 42 22.14 -11.70 -11.66
N ILE A 43 20.82 -11.61 -11.49
CA ILE A 43 19.82 -12.09 -12.46
C ILE A 43 19.93 -11.33 -13.79
N ILE A 44 20.07 -10.00 -13.74
CA ILE A 44 20.28 -9.16 -14.94
C ILE A 44 21.54 -9.59 -15.67
N ASP A 45 22.66 -9.75 -14.95
CA ASP A 45 23.93 -10.23 -15.52
C ASP A 45 23.74 -11.61 -16.18
N GLU A 46 23.05 -12.55 -15.51
CA GLU A 46 22.76 -13.87 -16.09
C GLU A 46 21.91 -13.78 -17.37
N TRP A 47 20.83 -13.00 -17.35
CA TRP A 47 19.94 -12.83 -18.49
C TRP A 47 20.63 -12.18 -19.67
N HIS A 48 21.50 -11.21 -19.41
CA HIS A 48 22.29 -10.57 -20.45
C HIS A 48 23.25 -11.57 -21.11
N PHE A 49 24.07 -12.28 -20.33
CA PHE A 49 25.10 -13.15 -20.88
C PHE A 49 24.56 -14.48 -21.44
N ARG A 50 23.55 -15.09 -20.82
CA ARG A 50 23.01 -16.40 -21.24
C ARG A 50 21.86 -16.30 -22.23
N HIS A 51 20.99 -15.32 -22.04
CA HIS A 51 19.76 -15.18 -22.83
C HIS A 51 19.83 -14.06 -23.87
N GLN A 52 20.97 -13.33 -23.95
CA GLN A 52 21.18 -12.22 -24.89
C GLN A 52 20.08 -11.14 -24.77
N ILE A 53 19.66 -10.87 -23.53
CA ILE A 53 18.70 -9.80 -23.24
C ILE A 53 19.47 -8.51 -23.02
N ASP A 54 19.17 -7.50 -23.82
CA ASP A 54 19.85 -6.20 -23.75
C ASP A 54 18.94 -5.08 -23.22
N HIS A 55 17.63 -5.29 -23.23
CA HIS A 55 16.63 -4.30 -22.86
C HIS A 55 15.96 -4.68 -21.54
N PHE A 56 16.20 -3.86 -20.51
CA PHE A 56 15.67 -4.06 -19.18
C PHE A 56 14.79 -2.87 -18.80
N LEU A 57 13.51 -3.14 -18.57
CA LEU A 57 12.50 -2.16 -18.15
C LEU A 57 12.11 -2.45 -16.70
N LEU A 58 12.09 -1.39 -15.89
CA LEU A 58 11.69 -1.43 -14.49
C LEU A 58 10.38 -0.68 -14.31
N PHE A 59 9.40 -1.36 -13.73
CA PHE A 59 8.12 -0.76 -13.35
C PHE A 59 8.03 -0.71 -11.83
N TYR A 60 7.69 0.45 -11.30
CA TYR A 60 7.59 0.65 -9.85
C TYR A 60 6.65 1.81 -9.52
N ASN A 61 6.23 1.92 -8.26
CA ASN A 61 5.40 3.04 -7.83
C ASN A 61 6.27 4.18 -7.32
N LYS A 62 6.19 5.32 -7.99
CA LYS A 62 6.86 6.54 -7.56
C LYS A 62 6.02 7.24 -6.50
N TYR A 63 6.58 7.38 -5.32
CA TYR A 63 5.98 8.14 -4.23
C TYR A 63 5.88 9.62 -4.61
N LEU A 64 4.71 10.22 -4.40
CA LEU A 64 4.48 11.65 -4.58
C LEU A 64 4.40 12.33 -3.21
N THR A 65 3.20 12.46 -2.66
CA THR A 65 2.94 13.09 -1.37
C THR A 65 1.74 12.44 -0.69
N GLY A 66 1.78 12.35 0.64
CA GLY A 66 0.71 11.74 1.42
C GLY A 66 0.47 10.29 0.96
N ALA A 67 -0.78 9.93 0.67
CA ALA A 67 -1.14 8.61 0.16
C ALA A 67 -1.08 8.49 -1.38
N SER A 68 -0.56 9.50 -2.07
CA SER A 68 -0.52 9.54 -3.54
C SER A 68 0.76 8.96 -4.10
N TYR A 69 0.62 8.15 -5.14
CA TYR A 69 1.71 7.54 -5.90
C TYR A 69 1.32 7.48 -7.38
N SER A 70 2.32 7.32 -8.24
CA SER A 70 2.10 7.16 -9.69
C SER A 70 2.91 5.98 -10.22
N PRO A 71 2.34 5.16 -11.12
CA PRO A 71 3.10 4.15 -11.84
C PRO A 71 4.22 4.82 -12.63
N HIS A 72 5.44 4.32 -12.48
CA HIS A 72 6.60 4.83 -13.18
C HIS A 72 7.34 3.68 -13.87
N MET A 73 7.74 3.96 -15.11
CA MET A 73 8.54 3.05 -15.92
C MET A 73 9.89 3.71 -16.20
N VAL A 74 10.96 2.97 -15.96
CA VAL A 74 12.33 3.37 -16.25
C VAL A 74 13.00 2.29 -17.08
N GLN A 75 13.66 2.71 -18.16
CA GLN A 75 14.58 1.84 -18.87
C GLN A 75 15.92 1.82 -18.13
N LEU A 76 16.29 0.66 -17.58
CA LEU A 76 17.58 0.46 -16.91
C LEU A 76 18.70 0.27 -17.93
N LEU A 77 18.47 -0.59 -18.91
CA LEU A 77 19.41 -0.88 -19.98
C LEU A 77 18.67 -1.01 -21.33
N PRO A 78 19.30 -0.62 -22.45
CA PRO A 78 20.51 0.20 -22.49
C PRO A 78 20.23 1.60 -21.90
N VAL A 79 21.25 2.25 -21.36
CA VAL A 79 21.13 3.61 -20.84
C VAL A 79 20.75 4.55 -22.00
N SER A 80 19.78 5.45 -21.79
CA SER A 80 19.29 6.30 -22.89
C SER A 80 20.36 7.31 -23.35
N HIS A 81 20.46 7.48 -24.66
CA HIS A 81 21.41 8.40 -25.27
C HIS A 81 21.06 9.86 -24.92
N GLU A 82 19.77 10.16 -24.79
CA GLU A 82 19.25 11.46 -24.36
C GLU A 82 19.74 11.81 -22.95
N TRP A 83 19.69 10.85 -22.01
CA TRP A 83 20.17 11.06 -20.65
C TRP A 83 21.68 11.28 -20.60
N LEU A 84 22.45 10.51 -21.39
CA LEU A 84 23.90 10.71 -21.51
C LEU A 84 24.24 12.11 -22.07
N LYS A 85 23.49 12.59 -23.07
CA LYS A 85 23.63 13.95 -23.59
C LYS A 85 23.31 15.00 -22.53
N GLU A 86 22.26 14.79 -21.75
CA GLU A 86 21.89 15.70 -20.66
C GLU A 86 23.01 15.80 -19.62
N ILE A 87 23.58 14.66 -19.19
CA ILE A 87 24.73 14.64 -18.26
C ILE A 87 25.92 15.38 -18.86
N ALA A 88 26.23 15.16 -20.14
CA ALA A 88 27.35 15.82 -20.80
C ALA A 88 27.21 17.35 -20.84
N THR A 89 25.98 17.88 -20.82
CA THR A 89 25.72 19.33 -20.76
C THR A 89 25.79 19.91 -19.34
N LYS A 90 25.75 19.08 -18.30
CA LYS A 90 25.84 19.55 -16.92
C LYS A 90 27.23 20.09 -16.65
N LYS A 91 27.27 21.30 -16.10
CA LYS A 91 28.52 21.93 -15.70
C LYS A 91 29.11 21.14 -14.54
N TRP A 92 30.40 20.85 -14.62
CA TRP A 92 31.13 20.22 -13.53
C TRP A 92 31.25 21.22 -12.36
N ASP A 93 30.72 20.85 -11.19
CA ASP A 93 30.64 21.76 -10.03
C ASP A 93 32.00 21.98 -9.35
N SER A 94 32.96 21.08 -9.54
CA SER A 94 34.30 21.20 -8.95
C SER A 94 35.27 21.95 -9.87
N LYS A 95 36.30 22.57 -9.26
CA LYS A 95 37.39 23.23 -9.99
C LYS A 95 38.45 22.25 -10.51
N SER A 96 38.40 20.98 -10.12
CA SER A 96 39.33 19.93 -10.54
C SER A 96 38.63 18.88 -11.37
N LEU A 97 39.24 18.49 -12.49
CA LEU A 97 38.79 17.33 -13.26
C LEU A 97 39.09 16.03 -12.48
N PRO A 98 38.21 15.03 -12.55
CA PRO A 98 38.44 13.74 -11.91
C PRO A 98 39.64 13.03 -12.57
N ILE A 99 40.61 12.62 -11.74
CA ILE A 99 41.76 11.83 -12.18
C ILE A 99 41.44 10.38 -11.86
N PHE A 100 41.44 9.53 -12.88
CA PHE A 100 41.24 8.09 -12.72
C PHE A 100 42.49 7.33 -13.14
N ARG A 101 42.77 6.22 -12.44
CA ARG A 101 43.94 5.35 -12.66
C ARG A 101 43.58 4.00 -13.28
N MET A 102 42.29 3.70 -13.39
CA MET A 102 41.80 2.46 -13.99
C MET A 102 41.64 2.64 -15.51
N ASP A 103 41.62 1.52 -16.21
CA ASP A 103 41.24 1.47 -17.62
C ASP A 103 39.80 1.98 -17.83
N GLY A 104 39.55 2.60 -18.98
CA GLY A 104 38.26 3.22 -19.30
C GLY A 104 37.09 2.24 -19.25
N ASP A 105 37.29 1.03 -19.75
CA ASP A 105 36.23 0.00 -19.82
C ASP A 105 35.87 -0.52 -18.43
N LEU A 106 36.87 -0.65 -17.55
CA LEU A 106 36.68 -1.07 -16.16
C LEU A 106 35.90 -0.03 -15.35
N ILE A 107 36.23 1.25 -15.53
CA ILE A 107 35.51 2.35 -14.85
C ILE A 107 34.08 2.41 -15.34
N PHE A 108 33.87 2.36 -16.66
CA PHE A 108 32.54 2.41 -17.25
C PHE A 108 31.66 1.26 -16.73
N SER A 109 32.18 0.03 -16.74
CA SER A 109 31.48 -1.14 -16.21
C SER A 109 31.11 -0.98 -14.73
N SER A 110 32.02 -0.41 -13.92
CA SER A 110 31.76 -0.14 -12.51
C SER A 110 30.66 0.93 -12.31
N LEU A 111 30.68 1.99 -13.12
CA LEU A 111 29.67 3.04 -13.09
C LEU A 111 28.28 2.54 -13.50
N ILE A 112 28.21 1.65 -14.50
CA ILE A 112 26.95 1.03 -14.91
C ILE A 112 26.40 0.16 -13.79
N ARG A 113 27.23 -0.65 -13.13
CA ARG A 113 26.80 -1.46 -11.98
C ARG A 113 26.26 -0.61 -10.84
N GLU A 114 26.95 0.49 -10.52
CA GLU A 114 26.49 1.45 -9.50
C GLU A 114 25.18 2.14 -9.91
N TYR A 115 25.06 2.53 -11.18
CA TYR A 115 23.82 3.10 -11.71
C TYR A 115 22.63 2.15 -11.57
N LEU A 116 22.81 0.86 -11.91
CA LEU A 116 21.77 -0.16 -11.73
C LEU A 116 21.40 -0.31 -10.27
N PHE A 117 22.41 -0.40 -9.38
CA PHE A 117 22.20 -0.51 -7.95
C PHE A 117 21.36 0.66 -7.42
N VAL A 118 21.77 1.90 -7.69
CA VAL A 118 21.08 3.10 -7.22
C VAL A 118 19.67 3.20 -7.81
N SER A 119 19.49 2.86 -9.09
CA SER A 119 18.18 2.93 -9.76
C SER A 119 17.19 1.91 -9.17
N LEU A 120 17.64 0.67 -8.98
CA LEU A 120 16.83 -0.39 -8.35
C LEU A 120 16.54 -0.07 -6.88
N TYR A 121 17.55 0.35 -6.12
CA TYR A 121 17.39 0.72 -4.71
C TYR A 121 16.36 1.85 -4.57
N ARG A 122 16.46 2.90 -5.40
CA ARG A 122 15.50 4.01 -5.40
C ARG A 122 14.09 3.52 -5.71
N ALA A 123 13.92 2.67 -6.73
CA ALA A 123 12.62 2.13 -7.10
C ALA A 123 11.96 1.33 -5.96
N PHE A 124 12.74 0.51 -5.25
CA PHE A 124 12.26 -0.18 -4.05
C PHE A 124 11.88 0.78 -2.94
N ALA A 125 12.74 1.75 -2.63
CA ALA A 125 12.47 2.72 -1.57
C ALA A 125 11.20 3.55 -1.88
N GLU A 126 11.03 4.02 -3.11
CA GLU A 126 9.83 4.75 -3.57
C GLU A 126 8.58 3.86 -3.51
N SER A 127 8.68 2.59 -3.88
CA SER A 127 7.55 1.65 -3.84
C SER A 127 7.14 1.29 -2.42
N LEU A 128 8.09 1.04 -1.51
CA LEU A 128 7.82 0.79 -0.09
C LEU A 128 7.21 2.01 0.59
N ALA A 129 7.71 3.22 0.29
CA ALA A 129 7.12 4.45 0.78
C ALA A 129 5.66 4.61 0.32
N SER A 130 5.41 4.36 -0.98
CA SER A 130 4.07 4.42 -1.56
C SER A 130 3.11 3.40 -0.94
N GLU A 131 3.56 2.15 -0.77
CA GLU A 131 2.77 1.09 -0.15
C GLU A 131 2.44 1.44 1.30
N ASN A 132 3.43 1.85 2.09
CA ASN A 132 3.23 2.18 3.49
C ASN A 132 2.29 3.37 3.69
N ALA A 133 2.43 4.41 2.86
CA ALA A 133 1.57 5.59 2.93
C ALA A 133 0.13 5.28 2.51
N SER A 134 -0.05 4.50 1.43
CA SER A 134 -1.37 4.04 0.98
C SER A 134 -2.05 3.13 2.02
N ARG A 135 -1.29 2.22 2.63
CA ARG A 135 -1.76 1.35 3.71
C ARG A 135 -2.20 2.16 4.92
N LEU A 136 -1.39 3.12 5.38
CA LEU A 136 -1.71 3.97 6.52
C LEU A 136 -3.00 4.76 6.28
N ALA A 137 -3.15 5.39 5.12
CA ALA A 137 -4.36 6.16 4.79
C ALA A 137 -5.61 5.26 4.69
N SER A 138 -5.47 4.06 4.15
CA SER A 138 -6.57 3.09 4.10
C SER A 138 -7.01 2.65 5.50
N MET A 139 -6.05 2.44 6.41
CA MET A 139 -6.32 2.09 7.80
C MET A 139 -6.99 3.25 8.56
N GLN A 140 -6.54 4.49 8.36
CA GLN A 140 -7.17 5.68 8.95
C GLN A 140 -8.62 5.87 8.48
N ASN A 141 -8.90 5.62 7.19
CA ASN A 141 -10.26 5.65 6.67
C ASN A 141 -11.13 4.54 7.27
N ALA A 142 -10.57 3.33 7.44
CA ALA A 142 -11.28 2.23 8.07
C ALA A 142 -11.59 2.53 9.56
N GLU A 143 -10.64 3.09 10.30
CA GLU A 143 -10.80 3.52 11.68
C GLU A 143 -11.94 4.54 11.81
N LYS A 144 -11.93 5.58 10.96
CA LYS A 144 -13.00 6.58 10.92
C LYS A 144 -14.38 5.94 10.64
N ASN A 145 -14.47 5.03 9.66
CA ASN A 145 -15.72 4.35 9.34
C ASN A 145 -16.24 3.50 10.53
N ILE A 146 -15.33 2.86 11.27
CA ILE A 146 -15.67 2.09 12.46
C ILE A 146 -16.18 3.03 13.57
N GLU A 147 -15.56 4.18 13.78
CA GLU A 147 -16.01 5.17 14.76
C GLU A 147 -17.41 5.70 14.42
N GLU A 148 -17.68 6.03 13.15
CA GLU A 148 -19.01 6.44 12.69
C GLU A 148 -20.05 5.34 12.94
N GLN A 149 -19.73 4.09 12.60
CA GLN A 149 -20.62 2.96 12.82
C GLN A 149 -20.87 2.67 14.32
N MET A 150 -19.86 2.87 15.16
CA MET A 150 -19.98 2.74 16.62
C MET A 150 -20.92 3.81 17.20
N GLN A 151 -20.82 5.05 16.72
CA GLN A 151 -21.74 6.13 17.13
C GLN A 151 -23.19 5.79 16.75
N ASP A 152 -23.41 5.27 15.55
CA ASP A 152 -24.74 4.85 15.10
C ASP A 152 -25.30 3.71 15.95
N LEU A 153 -24.49 2.69 16.25
CA LEU A 153 -24.88 1.56 17.10
C LEU A 153 -25.20 2.02 18.53
N HIS A 154 -24.42 2.94 19.10
CA HIS A 154 -24.72 3.52 20.40
C HIS A 154 -26.04 4.29 20.39
N GLY A 155 -26.31 5.06 19.33
CA GLY A 155 -27.58 5.74 19.13
C GLY A 155 -28.77 4.77 19.07
N GLN A 156 -28.62 3.66 18.33
CA GLN A 156 -29.63 2.60 18.28
C GLN A 156 -29.85 1.93 19.64
N PHE A 157 -28.77 1.60 20.34
CA PHE A 157 -28.84 1.01 21.69
C PHE A 157 -29.60 1.90 22.67
N HIS A 158 -29.29 3.21 22.70
CA HIS A 158 -29.98 4.15 23.57
C HIS A 158 -31.46 4.29 23.24
N ARG A 159 -31.82 4.35 21.94
CA ARG A 159 -33.23 4.36 21.51
C ARG A 159 -33.96 3.10 21.93
N GLN A 160 -33.38 1.92 21.68
CA GLN A 160 -33.97 0.64 22.06
C GLN A 160 -34.19 0.56 23.58
N ARG A 161 -33.17 0.93 24.35
CA ARG A 161 -33.27 0.96 25.82
C ARG A 161 -34.41 1.87 26.30
N GLN A 162 -34.55 3.05 25.70
CA GLN A 162 -35.62 3.97 26.08
C GLN A 162 -37.01 3.43 25.72
N MET A 163 -37.15 2.79 24.56
CA MET A 163 -38.39 2.13 24.16
C MET A 163 -38.77 1.02 25.14
N THR A 164 -37.82 0.17 25.54
CA THR A 164 -38.06 -0.88 26.54
C THR A 164 -38.47 -0.30 27.90
N ILE A 165 -37.81 0.75 28.39
CA ILE A 165 -38.21 1.41 29.64
C ILE A 165 -39.64 1.97 29.53
N THR A 166 -39.99 2.59 28.42
CA THR A 166 -41.34 3.12 28.20
C THR A 166 -42.39 2.02 28.13
N GLU A 167 -42.09 0.91 27.46
CA GLU A 167 -42.96 -0.27 27.39
C GLU A 167 -43.21 -0.86 28.78
N GLU A 168 -42.16 -1.09 29.58
CA GLU A 168 -42.28 -1.57 30.96
C GLU A 168 -43.12 -0.62 31.84
N LEU A 169 -42.96 0.69 31.68
CA LEU A 169 -43.75 1.67 32.43
C LEU A 169 -45.22 1.66 32.02
N LEU A 170 -45.53 1.53 30.73
CA LEU A 170 -46.90 1.43 30.22
C LEU A 170 -47.58 0.15 30.75
N ASP A 171 -46.86 -0.97 30.78
CA ASP A 171 -47.37 -2.23 31.32
C ASP A 171 -47.69 -2.13 32.82
N ILE A 172 -46.84 -1.45 33.61
CA ILE A 172 -47.09 -1.22 35.05
C ILE A 172 -48.34 -0.35 35.26
N VAL A 173 -48.50 0.73 34.49
CA VAL A 173 -49.65 1.64 34.59
C VAL A 173 -50.94 0.91 34.20
N ALA A 174 -50.95 0.21 33.06
CA ALA A 174 -52.09 -0.58 32.61
C ALA A 174 -52.48 -1.67 33.62
N GLY A 175 -51.49 -2.36 34.20
CA GLY A 175 -51.72 -3.36 35.25
C GLY A 175 -52.32 -2.76 36.52
N PHE A 176 -51.89 -1.57 36.94
CA PHE A 176 -52.45 -0.87 38.08
C PHE A 176 -53.89 -0.40 37.83
N GLU A 177 -54.18 0.18 36.67
CA GLU A 177 -55.54 0.60 36.29
C GLU A 177 -56.51 -0.58 36.28
N ALA A 178 -56.11 -1.72 35.70
CA ALA A 178 -56.92 -2.94 35.68
C ALA A 178 -57.26 -3.46 37.10
N LEU A 179 -56.33 -3.34 38.05
CA LEU A 179 -56.58 -3.67 39.46
C LEU A 179 -57.52 -2.66 40.16
N SER A 180 -57.42 -1.39 39.77
CA SER A 180 -58.22 -0.28 40.32
C SER A 180 -59.68 -0.37 39.92
N GLU A 181 -59.96 -0.64 38.65
CA GLU A 181 -61.32 -0.87 38.14
C GLU A 181 -61.99 -2.06 38.82
N LYS A 182 -61.24 -3.17 38.98
CA LYS A 182 -61.73 -4.37 39.68
C LYS A 182 -62.20 -4.05 41.11
N LYS A 183 -61.48 -3.16 41.81
CA LYS A 183 -61.82 -2.69 43.15
C LYS A 183 -63.07 -1.80 43.18
N GLN A 184 -63.28 -0.95 42.17
CA GLN A 184 -64.49 -0.11 42.05
C GLN A 184 -65.74 -0.94 41.72
N SER A 185 -65.63 -1.95 40.86
CA SER A 185 -66.73 -2.88 40.56
C SER A 185 -67.14 -3.78 41.75
N GLN A 186 -66.26 -3.97 42.75
CA GLN A 186 -66.57 -4.68 43.99
C GLN A 186 -67.19 -3.78 45.09
N HIS A 187 -67.28 -2.46 44.88
CA HIS A 187 -67.80 -1.49 45.86
C HIS A 187 -69.11 -0.81 45.44
N GLN A 188 -69.76 -1.25 44.36
CA GLN A 188 -71.18 -0.93 44.14
C GLN A 188 -72.03 -1.82 45.05
N PRO A 189 -72.71 -1.28 46.08
CA PRO A 189 -73.69 -2.06 46.81
C PRO A 189 -74.88 -2.28 45.88
N GLU A 190 -75.24 -3.55 45.68
CA GLU A 190 -76.53 -3.94 45.13
C GLU A 190 -77.62 -3.18 45.90
N SER A 191 -78.20 -2.18 45.24
CA SER A 191 -79.34 -1.42 45.73
C SER A 191 -80.51 -1.66 44.81
N ARG A 192 -81.15 -2.83 45.00
CA ARG A 192 -82.59 -3.10 45.05
C ARG A 192 -82.91 -4.55 44.73
#